data_AF-A0A9Q5C1L8-F1
#
_entry.id   AF-A0A9Q5C1L8-F1
#
_cell.length_a   1.000
_cell.length_b   1.000
_cell.length_c   1.000
_cell.angle_alpha   90.00
_cell.angle_beta   90.00
_cell.angle_gamma   90.00
#
_symmetry.space_group_name_H-M   'P 1'
#
loop_
_entity.id
_entity.type
_entity.pdbx_description
1 polymer ?
#
loop_
_entity_poly.entity_id
_entity_poly.type
_entity_poly.pdbx_seq_one_letter_code
_entity_poly.pdbx_strand_id
1 'polypeptide(L)'
;MGVVSPSTLSRWKRGEEGLPVEIFEKLLTSMNISYNEIIASEVDINQVIARIEYDYQKNKTEELKKLSLCLLDKYHQARDEFSKVEYLLKSAMAMNYYLDLSGVDLSDDEYKKALAKQFEYVNY
;
A
#
# COMPACT_ATOMS: atom_id res chain seq x y z
N MET A 1 2.82 16.27 14.22
CA MET A 1 2.74 14.94 14.86
C MET A 1 2.59 13.97 13.70
N GLY A 2 3.68 13.31 13.31
CA GLY A 2 3.69 12.43 12.15
C GLY A 2 2.70 11.28 12.30
N VAL A 3 2.18 10.82 11.17
CA VAL A 3 1.19 9.74 11.07
C VAL A 3 1.67 8.43 11.72
N VAL A 4 2.98 8.19 11.72
CA VAL A 4 3.62 7.01 12.30
C VAL A 4 4.95 7.42 12.93
N SER A 5 5.38 6.73 13.99
CA SER A 5 6.71 6.98 14.56
C SER A 5 7.80 6.44 13.63
N PRO A 6 8.97 7.11 13.50
CA PRO A 6 10.10 6.59 12.72
C PRO A 6 10.52 5.18 13.14
N SER A 7 10.41 4.85 14.43
CA SER A 7 10.68 3.52 14.98
C SER A 7 9.69 2.47 14.48
N THR A 8 8.39 2.78 14.43
CA THR A 8 7.36 1.85 13.92
C THR A 8 7.58 1.59 12.42
N LEU A 9 7.86 2.64 11.64
CA LEU A 9 8.21 2.51 10.23
C LEU A 9 9.50 1.68 10.05
N SER A 10 10.51 1.88 10.89
CA SER A 10 11.78 1.14 10.85
C SER A 10 11.62 -0.35 11.19
N ARG A 11 10.78 -0.71 12.16
CA ARG A 11 10.49 -2.11 12.51
C ARG A 11 9.71 -2.81 11.40
N TRP A 12 8.73 -2.12 10.81
CA TRP A 12 8.03 -2.58 9.62
C TRP A 12 8.97 -2.82 8.43
N LYS A 13 9.90 -1.88 8.16
CA LYS A 13 10.95 -2.04 7.14
C LYS A 13 11.81 -3.30 7.32
N ARG A 14 11.99 -3.76 8.56
CA ARG A 14 12.78 -4.96 8.90
C ARG A 14 11.95 -6.24 8.99
N GLY A 15 10.65 -6.18 8.72
CA GLY A 15 9.75 -7.33 8.84
C GLY A 15 9.54 -7.81 10.28
N GLU A 16 9.89 -6.98 11.27
CA GLU A 16 9.79 -7.33 12.70
C GLU A 16 8.36 -7.20 13.23
N GLU A 17 7.54 -6.37 12.57
CA GLU A 17 6.17 -6.08 12.97
C GLU A 17 5.35 -5.65 11.74
N GLY A 18 4.11 -6.14 11.61
CA GLY A 18 3.18 -5.69 10.58
C GLY A 18 2.74 -4.24 10.80
N LEU A 19 2.36 -3.54 9.73
CA LEU A 19 1.79 -2.20 9.88
C LEU A 19 0.27 -2.31 10.04
N PRO A 20 -0.34 -1.77 11.12
CA PRO A 20 -1.79 -1.74 11.25
C PRO A 20 -2.45 -1.04 10.06
N VAL A 21 -3.56 -1.59 9.58
CA VAL A 21 -4.32 -1.07 8.43
C VAL A 21 -4.62 0.42 8.60
N GLU A 22 -5.08 0.83 9.79
CA GLU A 22 -5.40 2.23 10.11
C GLU A 22 -4.19 3.17 9.99
N ILE A 23 -2.98 2.69 10.32
CA ILE A 23 -1.74 3.46 10.17
C ILE A 23 -1.36 3.53 8.70
N PHE A 24 -1.54 2.44 7.97
CA PHE A 24 -1.30 2.39 6.54
C PHE A 24 -2.22 3.32 5.75
N GLU A 25 -3.52 3.32 6.05
CA GLU A 25 -4.52 4.22 5.45
C GLU A 25 -4.19 5.69 5.72
N LYS A 26 -3.75 6.03 6.94
CA LYS A 26 -3.31 7.39 7.25
C LYS A 26 -2.06 7.78 6.49
N LEU A 27 -1.11 6.85 6.30
CA LEU A 27 0.10 7.10 5.49
C LEU A 27 -0.29 7.36 4.04
N LEU A 28 -1.15 6.53 3.46
CA LEU A 28 -1.71 6.74 2.12
C LEU A 28 -2.43 8.09 2.02
N THR A 29 -3.25 8.45 3.01
CA THR A 29 -3.96 9.73 3.04
C THR A 29 -2.99 10.91 3.09
N SER A 30 -1.93 10.82 3.90
CA SER A 30 -0.88 11.84 3.97
C SER A 30 -0.04 11.94 2.70
N MET A 31 0.16 10.83 1.99
CA MET A 31 0.70 10.84 0.63
C MET A 31 -0.28 11.51 -0.33
N ASN A 32 -1.59 11.25 -0.23
CA ASN A 32 -2.64 11.83 -1.08
C ASN A 32 -2.73 13.35 -0.97
N ILE A 33 -2.46 13.95 0.20
CA ILE A 33 -2.34 15.42 0.33
C ILE A 33 -1.19 15.97 -0.52
N SER A 34 -0.10 15.21 -0.70
CA SER A 34 1.00 15.52 -1.63
C SER A 34 0.73 15.05 -3.08
N TYR A 35 -0.19 14.11 -3.29
CA TYR A 35 -0.48 13.45 -4.57
C TYR A 35 -1.58 14.18 -5.38
N ASN A 36 -2.47 14.91 -4.70
CA ASN A 36 -3.52 15.74 -5.32
C ASN A 36 -2.97 16.86 -6.22
N GLU A 37 -1.71 17.28 -6.05
CA GLU A 37 -1.07 18.25 -6.94
C GLU A 37 -0.50 17.60 -8.24
N ILE A 38 -0.51 16.27 -8.38
CA ILE A 38 0.20 15.57 -9.47
C ILE A 38 -0.71 14.73 -10.40
N ILE A 39 -1.98 14.43 -10.10
CA ILE A 39 -2.72 13.37 -10.87
C ILE A 39 -4.09 13.77 -11.43
N ALA A 40 -4.26 13.53 -12.74
CA ALA A 40 -5.50 13.64 -13.52
C ALA A 40 -6.36 12.34 -13.57
N SER A 41 -6.18 11.39 -12.64
CA SER A 41 -6.86 10.06 -12.63
C SER A 41 -7.51 9.65 -11.29
N GLU A 42 -8.02 10.62 -10.49
CA GLU A 42 -8.78 10.39 -9.24
C GLU A 42 -9.81 9.24 -9.30
N VAL A 43 -10.38 8.97 -10.48
CA VAL A 43 -11.43 7.96 -10.67
C VAL A 43 -10.91 6.52 -10.55
N ASP A 44 -9.69 6.21 -11.00
CA ASP A 44 -9.19 4.81 -11.04
C ASP A 44 -8.64 4.34 -9.69
N ILE A 45 -8.01 5.24 -8.93
CA ILE A 45 -7.49 4.93 -7.59
C ILE A 45 -8.64 4.67 -6.62
N ASN A 46 -9.67 5.53 -6.61
CA ASN A 46 -10.82 5.39 -5.73
C ASN A 46 -11.60 4.08 -6.00
N GLN A 47 -11.66 3.61 -7.25
CA GLN A 47 -12.31 2.33 -7.58
C GLN A 47 -11.52 1.13 -7.06
N VAL A 48 -10.18 1.16 -7.15
CA VAL A 48 -9.34 0.09 -6.61
C VAL A 48 -9.42 0.07 -5.08
N ILE A 49 -9.39 1.24 -4.44
CA ILE A 49 -9.57 1.39 -2.99
C ILE A 49 -10.92 0.82 -2.56
N ALA A 50 -12.01 1.24 -3.19
CA ALA A 50 -13.36 0.76 -2.88
C ALA A 50 -13.49 -0.77 -3.10
N ARG A 51 -12.79 -1.32 -4.10
CA ARG A 51 -12.77 -2.77 -4.33
C ARG A 51 -12.03 -3.52 -3.22
N ILE A 52 -10.88 -3.00 -2.78
CA ILE A 52 -10.10 -3.56 -1.67
C ILE A 52 -10.93 -3.53 -0.38
N GLU A 53 -11.53 -2.38 -0.05
CA GLU A 53 -12.40 -2.23 1.13
C GLU A 53 -13.60 -3.17 1.07
N TYR A 54 -14.25 -3.31 -0.08
CA TYR A 54 -15.35 -4.24 -0.27
C TYR A 54 -14.93 -5.69 -0.06
N ASP A 55 -13.81 -6.12 -0.66
CA ASP A 55 -13.31 -7.48 -0.50
C ASP A 55 -12.87 -7.75 0.95
N TYR A 56 -12.32 -6.76 1.65
CA TYR A 56 -12.01 -6.82 3.08
C TYR A 56 -13.27 -6.97 3.95
N GLN A 57 -14.27 -6.09 3.80
CA GLN A 57 -15.53 -6.14 4.55
C GLN A 57 -16.32 -7.44 4.32
N LYS A 58 -16.09 -8.11 3.19
CA LYS A 58 -16.73 -9.39 2.84
C LYS A 58 -15.87 -10.61 3.18
N ASN A 59 -14.73 -10.44 3.88
CA ASN A 59 -13.78 -11.51 4.21
C ASN A 59 -13.34 -12.31 2.97
N LYS A 60 -13.19 -11.66 1.82
CA LYS A 60 -12.77 -12.30 0.56
C LYS A 60 -11.25 -12.35 0.47
N THR A 61 -10.65 -13.08 1.41
CA THR A 61 -9.19 -13.20 1.57
C THR A 61 -8.49 -13.65 0.29
N GLU A 62 -9.04 -14.62 -0.46
CA GLU A 62 -8.45 -15.06 -1.73
C GLU A 62 -8.55 -14.02 -2.86
N GLU A 63 -9.59 -13.17 -2.85
CA GLU A 63 -9.71 -12.10 -3.85
C GLU A 63 -8.72 -10.97 -3.55
N LEU A 64 -8.51 -10.63 -2.27
CA LEU A 64 -7.46 -9.71 -1.85
C LEU A 64 -6.07 -10.21 -2.23
N LYS A 65 -5.81 -11.51 -2.08
CA LYS A 65 -4.56 -12.14 -2.52
C LYS A 65 -4.35 -12.06 -4.02
N LYS A 66 -5.37 -12.39 -4.82
CA LYS A 66 -5.28 -12.31 -6.29
C LYS A 66 -5.05 -10.87 -6.73
N LEU A 67 -5.79 -9.93 -6.14
CA LEU A 67 -5.69 -8.51 -6.47
C LEU A 67 -4.30 -7.97 -6.13
N SER A 68 -3.78 -8.27 -4.94
CA SER A 68 -2.46 -7.80 -4.51
C SER A 68 -1.34 -8.30 -5.41
N LEU A 69 -1.36 -9.58 -5.79
CA LEU A 69 -0.38 -10.18 -6.70
C LEU A 69 -0.52 -9.66 -8.14
N CYS A 70 -1.76 -9.42 -8.61
CA CYS A 70 -1.98 -8.80 -9.93
C CYS A 70 -1.42 -7.37 -9.99
N LEU A 71 -1.62 -6.58 -8.93
CA LEU A 71 -1.07 -5.23 -8.84
C LEU A 71 0.45 -5.25 -8.71
N LEU A 72 1.02 -6.22 -8.00
CA LEU A 72 2.47 -6.41 -7.91
C LEU A 72 3.08 -6.75 -9.27
N ASP A 73 2.45 -7.63 -10.05
CA ASP A 73 2.90 -7.95 -11.40
C ASP A 73 2.87 -6.71 -12.32
N LYS A 74 1.82 -5.89 -12.21
CA LYS A 74 1.75 -4.60 -12.93
C LYS A 74 2.86 -3.62 -12.49
N TYR A 75 3.22 -3.59 -11.20
CA TYR A 75 4.36 -2.82 -10.71
C TYR A 75 5.68 -3.24 -11.38
N HIS A 76 5.90 -4.55 -11.55
CA HIS A 76 7.11 -5.05 -12.22
C HIS A 76 7.11 -4.78 -13.73
N GLN A 77 5.93 -4.74 -14.36
CA GLN A 77 5.78 -4.47 -15.81
C GLN A 77 5.76 -2.98 -16.17
N ALA A 78 5.42 -2.10 -15.22
CA ALA A 78 5.36 -0.67 -15.44
C ALA A 78 6.72 -0.09 -15.85
N ARG A 79 6.70 0.75 -16.90
CA ARG A 79 7.92 1.35 -17.48
C ARG A 79 8.15 2.77 -17.00
N ASP A 80 7.08 3.52 -16.79
CA ASP A 80 7.13 4.85 -16.22
C ASP A 80 7.07 4.79 -14.70
N GLU A 81 7.81 5.70 -14.06
CA GLU A 81 7.92 5.79 -12.61
C GLU A 81 6.56 6.06 -11.95
N PHE A 82 5.71 6.82 -12.62
CA PHE A 82 4.39 7.17 -12.15
C PHE A 82 3.48 5.96 -11.94
N SER A 83 3.22 5.19 -13.00
CA SER A 83 2.42 3.97 -12.93
C SER A 83 3.05 2.96 -11.98
N LYS A 84 4.38 2.94 -11.90
CA LYS A 84 5.11 2.08 -10.97
C LYS A 84 4.80 2.43 -9.52
N VAL A 85 4.84 3.70 -9.12
CA VAL A 85 4.45 4.10 -7.76
C VAL A 85 2.96 3.80 -7.50
N GLU A 86 2.09 4.04 -8.47
CA GLU A 86 0.66 3.76 -8.32
C GLU A 86 0.38 2.27 -8.05
N TYR A 87 0.94 1.36 -8.85
CA TYR A 87 0.78 -0.07 -8.66
C TYR A 87 1.42 -0.57 -7.35
N LEU A 88 2.55 0.01 -6.96
CA LEU A 88 3.20 -0.28 -5.70
C LEU A 88 2.27 0.05 -4.52
N LEU A 89 1.66 1.23 -4.49
CA LEU A 89 0.77 1.65 -3.40
C LEU A 89 -0.52 0.83 -3.36
N LYS A 90 -1.16 0.59 -4.54
CA LYS A 90 -2.37 -0.23 -4.64
C LYS A 90 -2.12 -1.66 -4.17
N SER A 91 -1.00 -2.28 -4.58
CA SER A 91 -0.64 -3.64 -4.16
C SER A 91 -0.41 -3.69 -2.65
N ALA A 92 0.26 -2.69 -2.07
CA ALA A 92 0.61 -2.65 -0.66
C ALA A 92 -0.64 -2.55 0.23
N MET A 93 -1.61 -1.78 -0.23
CA MET A 93 -2.91 -1.70 0.40
C MET A 93 -3.59 -3.07 0.42
N ALA A 94 -3.76 -3.71 -0.73
CA ALA A 94 -4.38 -5.04 -0.82
C ALA A 94 -3.64 -6.11 0.01
N MET A 95 -2.29 -6.07 0.04
CA MET A 95 -1.48 -6.97 0.86
C MET A 95 -1.70 -6.76 2.35
N ASN A 96 -1.83 -5.51 2.82
CA ASN A 96 -2.08 -5.24 4.23
C ASN A 96 -3.45 -5.72 4.69
N TYR A 97 -4.52 -5.52 3.91
CA TYR A 97 -5.83 -6.09 4.25
C TYR A 97 -5.85 -7.62 4.18
N TYR A 98 -5.10 -8.22 3.24
CA TYR A 98 -4.91 -9.67 3.22
C TYR A 98 -4.19 -10.17 4.48
N LEU A 99 -3.11 -9.51 4.89
CA LEU A 99 -2.35 -9.83 6.09
C LEU A 99 -3.24 -9.74 7.34
N ASP A 100 -4.07 -8.70 7.44
CA ASP A 100 -4.99 -8.55 8.58
C ASP A 100 -5.98 -9.72 8.69
N LEU A 101 -6.59 -10.14 7.57
CA LEU A 101 -7.55 -11.24 7.57
C LEU A 101 -6.92 -12.63 7.68
N SER A 102 -5.69 -12.82 7.18
CA SER A 102 -5.07 -14.15 7.04
C SER A 102 -3.93 -14.42 8.01
N GLY A 103 -3.32 -13.38 8.58
CA GLY A 103 -2.07 -13.46 9.32
C GLY A 103 -0.83 -13.75 8.47
N VAL A 104 -0.96 -13.76 7.13
CA VAL A 104 0.14 -14.10 6.21
C VAL A 104 0.63 -12.85 5.48
N ASP A 105 1.93 -12.58 5.62
CA ASP A 105 2.61 -11.51 4.89
C ASP A 105 3.04 -12.01 3.51
N LEU A 106 2.52 -11.37 2.45
CA LEU A 106 2.85 -11.67 1.06
C LEU A 106 4.01 -10.82 0.53
N SER A 107 4.48 -9.84 1.30
CA SER A 107 5.48 -8.90 0.85
C SER A 107 6.91 -9.40 1.08
N ASP A 108 7.76 -9.22 0.06
CA ASP A 108 9.19 -9.51 0.15
C ASP A 108 9.99 -8.26 0.60
N ASP A 109 11.27 -8.49 0.91
CA ASP A 109 12.16 -7.43 1.42
C ASP A 109 12.43 -6.31 0.40
N GLU A 110 12.43 -6.62 -0.89
CA GLU A 110 12.67 -5.63 -1.96
C GLU A 110 11.47 -4.70 -2.09
N TYR A 111 10.28 -5.27 -2.04
CA TYR A 111 9.00 -4.59 -2.05
C TYR A 111 8.83 -3.67 -0.83
N LYS A 112 9.16 -4.16 0.37
CA LYS A 112 9.16 -3.34 1.60
C LYS A 112 10.11 -2.15 1.50
N LYS A 113 11.30 -2.34 0.93
CA LYS A 113 12.26 -1.24 0.68
C LYS A 113 11.75 -0.23 -0.34
N ALA A 114 11.08 -0.69 -1.39
CA ALA A 114 10.49 0.20 -2.40
C ALA A 114 9.40 1.09 -1.80
N LEU A 115 8.48 0.51 -1.02
CA LEU A 115 7.43 1.26 -0.31
C LEU A 115 8.00 2.23 0.72
N ALA A 116 8.99 1.78 1.50
CA ALA A 116 9.66 2.60 2.49
C ALA A 116 10.22 3.90 1.92
N LYS A 117 10.79 3.87 0.72
CA LYS A 117 11.27 5.07 0.02
C LYS A 117 10.13 6.03 -0.31
N GLN A 118 8.96 5.52 -0.68
CA GLN A 118 7.80 6.37 -0.97
C GLN A 118 7.31 7.09 0.30
N PHE A 119 7.36 6.43 1.45
CA PHE A 119 7.00 7.05 2.74
C PHE A 119 8.03 8.04 3.28
N GLU A 120 9.29 7.99 2.83
CA GLU A 120 10.33 8.95 3.24
C GLU A 120 10.06 10.38 2.72
N TYR A 121 9.28 10.52 1.65
CA TYR A 121 8.85 11.81 1.12
C TYR A 121 7.63 12.40 1.81
N VAL A 122 7.00 11.65 2.73
CA VAL A 122 5.90 12.13 3.56
C VAL A 122 6.52 12.87 4.75
N ASN A 123 6.58 14.20 4.66
CA ASN A 123 7.09 15.05 5.74
C ASN A 123 6.30 14.85 7.05
N TYR A 124 7.04 14.74 8.15
CA TYR A 124 6.56 14.56 9.54
C TYR A 124 5.99 15.84 10.18
#